data_AF-A0AAU7CBK4-F1
#
_entry.id   AF-A0AAU7CBK4-F1
#
_cell.length_a   1.000
_cell.length_b   1.000
_cell.length_c   1.000
_cell.angle_alpha   90.00
_cell.angle_beta   90.00
_cell.angle_gamma   90.00
#
_symmetry.space_group_name_H-M   'P 1'
#
loop_
_entity.id
_entity.type
_entity.pdbx_description
1 polymer ?
#
loop_
_entity_poly.entity_id
_entity_poly.type
_entity_poly.pdbx_seq_one_letter_code
_entity_poly.pdbx_strand_id
1 'polypeptide(L)'
;MGSMYAAMMTATKVRLRFAKYGDLRLISHHDLMRCLERLLRRAQIPTATSQGFNPRPKVVFTLALALGIEGRREVVELELAEPMEPAEVLRRLRATTPQGLEWLDVEGVPPGRAAQPDSVAYLMEIPADRRDEGRNRLAAFLASEQWPYTRHRPDRTVAIDLRPFLLDAEIDSLGLLRFRMKMLPSGSARPEEILDALGLRDLLGQGSVLVRTELELVP
;
A
#
# COMPACT_ATOMS: atom_id res chain seq x y z
N MET A 1 -14.18 27.26 13.63
CA MET A 1 -13.11 27.67 14.58
C MET A 1 -12.45 26.48 15.31
N GLY A 2 -12.71 25.22 14.94
CA GLY A 2 -12.18 24.02 15.63
C GLY A 2 -11.10 23.22 14.88
N SER A 3 -10.53 23.75 13.79
CA SER A 3 -9.57 23.01 12.94
C SER A 3 -8.13 23.50 13.05
N MET A 4 -7.88 24.74 13.52
CA MET A 4 -6.51 25.26 13.71
C MET A 4 -5.83 24.78 15.01
N TYR A 5 -6.59 24.30 16.01
CA TYR A 5 -6.01 23.88 17.31
C TYR A 5 -5.39 22.48 17.30
N ALA A 6 -5.75 21.61 16.35
CA ALA A 6 -5.13 20.29 16.20
C ALA A 6 -3.69 20.36 15.65
N ALA A 7 -3.29 21.51 15.09
CA ALA A 7 -2.00 21.69 14.42
C ALA A 7 -0.84 22.08 15.35
N MET A 8 -1.08 22.39 16.63
CA MET A 8 -0.04 22.84 17.58
C MET A 8 0.35 21.79 18.63
N MET A 9 -0.05 20.52 18.46
CA MET A 9 0.33 19.45 19.38
C MET A 9 1.48 18.63 18.79
N THR A 10 2.59 18.59 19.52
CA THR A 10 3.68 17.66 19.22
C THR A 10 3.22 16.23 19.45
N ALA A 11 3.65 15.29 18.61
CA ALA A 11 3.37 13.88 18.75
C ALA A 11 4.67 13.08 18.93
N THR A 12 4.60 11.96 19.66
CA THR A 12 5.69 10.97 19.79
C THR A 12 5.54 9.83 18.79
N LYS A 13 4.42 9.75 18.07
CA LYS A 13 4.18 8.84 16.97
C LYS A 13 3.39 9.57 15.89
N VAL A 14 3.83 9.43 14.64
CA VAL A 14 3.17 10.03 13.49
C VAL A 14 2.81 8.96 12.47
N ARG A 15 1.72 9.19 11.76
CA ARG A 15 1.32 8.42 10.58
C ARG A 15 1.45 9.31 9.37
N LEU A 16 2.15 8.83 8.36
CA LEU A 16 2.44 9.54 7.11
C LEU A 16 1.75 8.82 5.95
N ARG A 17 1.14 9.60 5.06
CA ARG A 17 0.74 9.12 3.73
C ARG A 17 1.79 9.47 2.70
N PHE A 18 2.11 8.54 1.82
CA PHE A 18 3.08 8.77 0.74
C PHE A 18 2.67 8.11 -0.58
N ALA A 19 3.22 8.60 -1.69
CA ALA A 19 3.14 7.96 -2.99
C ALA A 19 4.52 7.43 -3.42
N LYS A 20 4.55 6.30 -4.13
CA LYS A 20 5.73 5.67 -4.74
C LYS A 20 5.38 5.28 -6.17
N TYR A 21 5.96 5.94 -7.16
CA TYR A 21 5.59 5.81 -8.58
C TYR A 21 6.79 5.94 -9.53
N GLY A 22 6.55 5.73 -10.82
CA GLY A 22 7.61 5.70 -11.84
C GLY A 22 8.58 4.55 -11.59
N ASP A 23 9.86 4.76 -11.85
CA ASP A 23 10.89 3.72 -11.72
C ASP A 23 11.04 3.21 -10.28
N LEU A 24 10.62 3.97 -9.27
CA LEU A 24 10.62 3.50 -7.87
C LEU A 24 9.61 2.37 -7.62
N ARG A 25 8.70 2.06 -8.55
CA ARG A 25 7.91 0.82 -8.49
C ARG A 25 8.78 -0.45 -8.57
N LEU A 26 9.97 -0.34 -9.14
CA LEU A 26 10.92 -1.43 -9.38
C LEU A 26 11.89 -1.67 -8.21
N ILE A 27 11.76 -0.96 -7.09
CA ILE A 27 12.55 -1.26 -5.88
C ILE A 27 11.77 -2.16 -4.93
N SER A 28 12.48 -3.03 -4.22
CA SER A 28 11.89 -3.91 -3.22
C SER A 28 11.41 -3.13 -2.00
N HIS A 29 10.57 -3.78 -1.18
CA HIS A 29 10.17 -3.23 0.12
C HIS A 29 11.37 -2.95 1.03
N HIS A 30 12.39 -3.80 1.01
CA HIS A 30 13.60 -3.59 1.82
C HIS A 30 14.40 -2.37 1.36
N ASP A 31 14.46 -2.11 0.05
CA ASP A 31 15.15 -0.92 -0.48
C ASP A 31 14.38 0.35 -0.13
N LEU A 32 13.04 0.30 -0.18
CA LEU A 32 12.19 1.40 0.29
C LEU A 32 12.42 1.69 1.79
N MET A 33 12.50 0.65 2.63
CA MET A 33 12.83 0.83 4.05
C MET A 33 14.18 1.52 4.24
N ARG A 34 15.24 1.04 3.56
CA ARG A 34 16.57 1.66 3.63
C ARG A 34 16.58 3.10 3.12
N CYS A 35 15.80 3.39 2.08
CA CYS A 35 15.62 4.75 1.57
C CYS A 35 15.00 5.64 2.64
N LEU A 36 13.90 5.19 3.27
CA LEU A 36 13.25 5.93 4.34
C LEU A 36 14.18 6.19 5.54
N GLU A 37 14.96 5.20 5.98
CA GLU A 37 15.94 5.40 7.05
C GLU A 37 17.00 6.46 6.72
N ARG A 38 17.39 6.58 5.45
CA ARG A 38 18.31 7.63 4.98
C ARG A 38 17.62 8.98 4.93
N LEU A 39 16.36 9.03 4.48
CA LEU A 39 15.55 10.24 4.47
C LEU A 39 15.32 10.79 5.87
N LEU A 40 14.95 9.94 6.83
CA LEU A 40 14.74 10.34 8.23
C LEU A 40 16.01 10.96 8.82
N ARG A 41 17.18 10.35 8.58
CA ARG A 41 18.48 10.89 9.00
C ARG A 41 18.80 12.22 8.31
N ARG A 42 18.63 12.31 6.99
CA ARG A 42 18.90 13.54 6.21
C ARG A 42 17.98 14.69 6.59
N ALA A 43 16.73 14.39 6.91
CA ALA A 43 15.73 15.33 7.37
C ALA A 43 15.87 15.66 8.87
N GLN A 44 16.86 15.08 9.57
CA GLN A 44 17.07 15.26 11.01
C GLN A 44 15.80 15.00 11.82
N ILE A 45 15.07 13.92 11.47
CA ILE A 45 13.91 13.47 12.22
C ILE A 45 14.40 12.58 13.39
N PRO A 46 14.11 12.95 14.65
CA PRO A 46 14.55 12.18 15.81
C PRO A 46 13.73 10.88 15.89
N THR A 47 14.17 9.84 15.19
CA THR A 47 13.46 8.56 15.10
C THR A 47 13.78 7.68 16.30
N ALA A 48 12.77 7.14 16.98
CA ALA A 48 12.97 6.17 18.04
C ALA A 48 13.55 4.86 17.49
N THR A 49 14.35 4.16 18.29
CA THR A 49 14.95 2.87 17.92
C THR A 49 14.45 1.74 18.82
N SER A 50 14.46 0.53 18.30
CA SER A 50 14.25 -0.69 19.10
C SER A 50 15.38 -0.87 20.12
N GLN A 51 15.06 -1.52 21.23
CA GLN A 51 16.06 -1.91 22.25
C GLN A 51 16.78 -3.19 21.82
N GLY A 52 18.05 -3.36 22.25
CA GLY A 52 18.84 -4.58 22.03
C GLY A 52 20.12 -4.37 21.20
N PHE A 53 20.77 -5.47 20.82
CA PHE A 53 22.12 -5.47 20.20
C PHE A 53 22.16 -4.95 18.77
N ASN A 54 21.02 -4.81 18.08
CA ASN A 54 20.91 -4.24 16.74
C ASN A 54 19.70 -3.28 16.68
N PRO A 55 19.83 -2.06 17.22
CA PRO A 55 18.74 -1.09 17.26
C PRO A 55 18.32 -0.72 15.84
N ARG A 56 17.02 -0.88 15.55
CA ARG A 56 16.41 -0.49 14.27
C ARG A 56 15.44 0.66 14.48
N PRO A 57 15.34 1.59 13.52
CA PRO A 57 14.29 2.62 13.54
C PRO A 57 12.91 1.99 13.72
N LYS A 58 12.10 2.56 14.61
CA LYS A 58 10.72 2.14 14.83
C LYS A 58 9.81 2.70 13.74
N VAL A 59 9.88 2.04 12.60
CA VAL A 59 9.15 2.36 11.38
C VAL A 59 8.31 1.15 10.99
N VAL A 60 7.02 1.36 10.76
CA VAL A 60 6.09 0.30 10.39
C VAL A 60 5.32 0.72 9.15
N PHE A 61 5.54 0.00 8.04
CA PHE A 61 4.65 0.10 6.88
C PHE A 61 3.40 -0.72 7.17
N THR A 62 2.22 -0.09 7.11
CA THR A 62 0.97 -0.77 7.46
C THR A 62 0.65 -1.93 6.52
N LEU A 63 1.04 -1.79 5.25
CA LEU A 63 0.99 -2.87 4.27
C LEU A 63 2.12 -2.72 3.26
N ALA A 64 2.97 -3.75 3.15
CA ALA A 64 4.03 -3.76 2.16
C ALA A 64 3.46 -3.59 0.73
N LEU A 65 4.10 -2.73 -0.06
CA LEU A 65 3.79 -2.55 -1.46
C LEU A 65 4.63 -3.54 -2.28
N ALA A 66 3.99 -4.37 -3.11
CA ALA A 66 4.69 -5.36 -3.90
C ALA A 66 5.57 -4.70 -4.99
N LEU A 67 6.55 -5.45 -5.47
CA LEU A 67 7.43 -5.02 -6.56
C LEU A 67 6.61 -4.83 -7.84
N GLY A 68 6.92 -3.80 -8.62
CA GLY A 68 6.23 -3.48 -9.87
C GLY A 68 4.94 -2.65 -9.72
N ILE A 69 4.41 -2.55 -8.49
CA ILE A 69 3.19 -1.80 -8.18
C ILE A 69 3.54 -0.37 -7.76
N GLU A 70 2.80 0.60 -8.31
CA GLU A 70 2.80 1.98 -7.82
C GLU A 70 1.83 2.15 -6.66
N GLY A 71 2.19 2.96 -5.66
CA GLY A 71 1.32 3.31 -4.55
C GLY A 71 1.01 4.79 -4.57
N ARG A 72 -0.25 5.18 -4.39
CA ARG A 72 -0.65 6.60 -4.41
C ARG A 72 -0.94 7.19 -3.04
N ARG A 73 -1.34 6.38 -2.05
CA ARG A 73 -1.70 6.84 -0.69
C ARG A 73 -1.28 5.82 0.38
N GLU A 74 -0.04 5.40 0.29
CA GLU A 74 0.59 4.42 1.17
C GLU A 74 0.76 4.91 2.59
N VAL A 75 0.77 3.99 3.57
CA VAL A 75 0.86 4.33 5.00
C VAL A 75 2.16 3.85 5.61
N VAL A 76 2.84 4.74 6.31
CA VAL A 76 3.92 4.40 7.23
C VAL A 76 3.71 5.10 8.57
N GLU A 77 3.92 4.37 9.66
CA GLU A 77 3.94 4.91 11.01
C GLU A 77 5.38 4.97 11.53
N LEU A 78 5.70 6.07 12.21
CA LEU A 78 7.02 6.38 12.74
C LEU A 78 6.89 6.75 14.21
N GLU A 79 7.63 6.07 15.08
CA GLU A 79 7.84 6.54 16.45
C GLU A 79 9.04 7.50 16.50
N LEU A 80 8.85 8.60 17.23
CA LEU A 80 9.84 9.64 17.43
C LEU A 80 10.49 9.51 18.81
N ALA A 81 11.79 9.75 18.88
CA ALA A 81 12.56 9.78 20.12
C ALA A 81 12.22 11.03 20.96
N GLU A 82 11.82 12.11 20.31
CA GLU A 82 11.41 13.37 20.91
C GLU A 82 10.10 13.85 20.28
N PRO A 83 9.16 14.44 21.04
CA PRO A 83 7.92 14.98 20.47
C PRO A 83 8.20 16.04 19.39
N MET A 84 7.49 15.94 18.27
CA MET A 84 7.63 16.87 17.14
C MET A 84 6.28 17.20 16.55
N GLU A 85 6.11 18.42 16.04
CA GLU A 85 4.89 18.77 15.30
C GLU A 85 4.80 17.92 14.01
N PRO A 86 3.67 17.25 13.76
CA PRO A 86 3.49 16.45 12.54
C PRO A 86 3.79 17.24 11.27
N ALA A 87 3.32 18.48 11.18
CA ALA A 87 3.55 19.36 10.04
C ALA A 87 5.05 19.63 9.78
N GLU A 88 5.85 19.76 10.83
CA GLU A 88 7.29 19.94 10.72
C GLU A 88 7.99 18.66 10.22
N VAL A 89 7.55 17.47 10.67
CA VAL A 89 8.02 16.18 10.13
C VAL A 89 7.80 16.12 8.62
N LEU A 90 6.57 16.41 8.17
CA LEU A 90 6.20 16.38 6.76
C LEU A 90 7.02 17.39 5.94
N ARG A 91 7.19 18.61 6.45
CA ARG A 91 7.97 19.66 5.79
C ARG A 91 9.42 19.23 5.57
N ARG A 92 10.09 18.68 6.60
CA ARG A 92 11.49 18.24 6.50
C ARG A 92 11.65 17.03 5.57
N LEU A 93 10.70 16.09 5.59
CA LEU A 93 10.71 14.94 4.68
C LEU A 93 10.56 15.39 3.22
N ARG A 94 9.60 16.27 2.92
CA ARG A 94 9.41 16.83 1.57
C ARG A 94 10.68 17.49 1.01
N ALA A 95 11.44 18.18 1.85
CA ALA A 95 12.67 18.87 1.44
C ALA A 95 13.83 17.94 1.06
N THR A 96 13.76 16.64 1.37
CA THR A 96 14.89 15.69 1.22
C THR A 96 14.60 14.50 0.29
N THR A 97 13.39 14.45 -0.26
CA THR A 97 12.82 13.27 -0.95
C THR A 97 13.26 13.16 -2.41
N PRO A 98 13.62 11.97 -2.91
CA PRO A 98 13.94 11.74 -4.32
C PRO A 98 12.69 11.75 -5.22
N GLN A 99 12.90 11.97 -6.52
CA GLN A 99 11.85 11.83 -7.53
C GLN A 99 11.21 10.44 -7.48
N GLY A 100 9.89 10.38 -7.68
CA GLY A 100 9.09 9.15 -7.64
C GLY A 100 8.64 8.74 -6.24
N LEU A 101 9.07 9.46 -5.19
CA LEU A 101 8.53 9.35 -3.84
C LEU A 101 7.91 10.71 -3.46
N GLU A 102 6.75 10.72 -2.83
CA GLU A 102 6.07 11.95 -2.44
C GLU A 102 5.39 11.79 -1.08
N TRP A 103 5.58 12.75 -0.18
CA TRP A 103 4.88 12.77 1.11
C TRP A 103 3.63 13.65 1.00
N LEU A 104 2.47 13.10 1.35
CA LEU A 104 1.17 13.68 1.04
C LEU A 104 0.54 14.37 2.24
N ASP A 105 0.45 13.65 3.35
CA ASP A 105 -0.12 14.14 4.59
C ASP A 105 0.51 13.44 5.80
N VAL A 106 0.22 13.97 6.97
CA VAL A 106 0.74 13.51 8.25
C VAL A 106 -0.28 13.78 9.34
N GLU A 107 -0.38 12.87 10.28
CA GLU A 107 -1.13 13.07 11.52
C GLU A 107 -0.34 12.55 12.73
N GLY A 108 -0.54 13.19 13.88
CA GLY A 108 -0.09 12.64 15.16
C GLY A 108 -1.06 11.55 15.60
N VAL A 109 -0.54 10.39 15.99
CA VAL A 109 -1.36 9.26 16.45
C VAL A 109 -0.93 8.83 17.85
N PRO A 110 -1.82 8.24 18.66
CA PRO A 110 -1.44 7.72 19.97
C PRO A 110 -0.31 6.69 19.86
N PRO A 111 0.64 6.65 20.82
CA PRO A 111 1.65 5.61 20.88
C PRO A 111 0.98 4.24 21.09
N GLY A 112 1.64 3.18 20.63
CA GLY A 112 1.14 1.80 20.78
C GLY A 112 1.10 1.05 19.45
N ARG A 113 0.18 0.08 19.37
CA ARG A 113 0.07 -0.84 18.22
C ARG A 113 -0.09 -0.07 16.91
N ALA A 114 0.58 -0.54 15.87
CA ALA A 114 0.45 0.03 14.55
C ALA A 114 -0.96 -0.19 13.98
N ALA A 115 -1.44 0.77 13.17
CA ALA A 115 -2.66 0.59 12.41
C ALA A 115 -2.67 -0.71 11.62
N GLN A 116 -3.85 -1.30 11.49
CA GLN A 116 -4.05 -2.48 10.67
C GLN A 116 -4.71 -2.07 9.36
N PRO A 117 -4.31 -2.66 8.23
CA PRO A 117 -4.96 -2.40 6.95
C PRO A 117 -6.36 -3.05 6.95
N ASP A 118 -7.36 -2.32 6.46
CA ASP A 118 -8.74 -2.79 6.35
C ASP A 118 -9.07 -3.23 4.91
N SER A 119 -8.78 -2.36 3.94
CA SER A 119 -8.99 -2.63 2.52
C SER A 119 -8.00 -1.85 1.65
N VAL A 120 -7.87 -2.29 0.40
CA VAL A 120 -6.99 -1.67 -0.60
C VAL A 120 -7.71 -1.54 -1.92
N ALA A 121 -7.52 -0.41 -2.60
CA ALA A 121 -8.06 -0.17 -3.92
C ALA A 121 -6.95 -0.20 -4.97
N TYR A 122 -7.24 -0.81 -6.11
CA TYR A 122 -6.33 -0.93 -7.24
C TYR A 122 -6.96 -0.43 -8.53
N LEU A 123 -6.08 -0.01 -9.44
CA LEU A 123 -6.40 0.44 -10.78
C LEU A 123 -5.39 -0.10 -11.80
N MET A 124 -5.87 -0.51 -12.97
CA MET A 124 -5.04 -0.95 -14.09
C MET A 124 -5.74 -0.69 -15.42
N GLU A 125 -5.02 -0.19 -16.42
CA GLU A 125 -5.54 -0.06 -17.78
C GLU A 125 -5.56 -1.41 -18.50
N ILE A 126 -6.67 -1.70 -19.18
CA ILE A 126 -6.90 -2.93 -19.94
C ILE A 126 -6.90 -2.63 -21.44
N PRO A 127 -6.01 -3.26 -22.23
CA PRO A 127 -5.99 -3.16 -23.68
C PRO A 127 -7.34 -3.52 -24.32
N ALA A 128 -7.70 -2.84 -25.41
CA ALA A 128 -9.03 -2.96 -26.03
C ALA A 128 -9.43 -4.40 -26.38
N ASP A 129 -8.49 -5.19 -26.87
CA ASP A 129 -8.63 -6.59 -27.24
C ASP A 129 -8.83 -7.54 -26.05
N ARG A 130 -8.55 -7.09 -24.82
CA ARG A 130 -8.69 -7.89 -23.58
C ARG A 130 -9.89 -7.48 -22.73
N ARG A 131 -10.57 -6.37 -23.06
CA ARG A 131 -11.66 -5.80 -22.25
C ARG A 131 -12.87 -6.72 -22.14
N ASP A 132 -13.32 -7.30 -23.25
CA ASP A 132 -14.51 -8.15 -23.28
C ASP A 132 -14.29 -9.45 -22.49
N GLU A 133 -13.15 -10.11 -22.72
CA GLU A 133 -12.77 -11.31 -21.94
C GLU A 133 -12.67 -10.99 -20.44
N GLY A 134 -11.97 -9.91 -20.10
CA GLY A 134 -11.82 -9.46 -18.71
C GLY A 134 -13.17 -9.17 -18.05
N ARG A 135 -14.09 -8.49 -18.76
CA ARG A 135 -15.44 -8.20 -18.26
C ARG A 135 -16.26 -9.46 -18.03
N ASN A 136 -16.22 -10.41 -18.97
CA ASN A 136 -16.95 -11.67 -18.86
C ASN A 136 -16.44 -12.49 -17.66
N ARG A 137 -15.13 -12.60 -17.49
CA ARG A 137 -14.52 -13.30 -16.35
C ARG A 137 -14.81 -12.58 -15.03
N LEU A 138 -14.80 -11.26 -15.02
CA LEU A 138 -15.15 -10.46 -13.85
C LEU A 138 -16.61 -10.67 -13.44
N ALA A 139 -17.54 -10.64 -14.40
CA ALA A 139 -18.95 -10.90 -14.15
C ALA A 139 -19.16 -12.30 -13.55
N ALA A 140 -18.49 -13.32 -14.10
CA ALA A 140 -18.53 -14.69 -13.56
C ALA A 140 -17.94 -14.76 -12.14
N PHE A 141 -16.82 -14.07 -11.88
CA PHE A 141 -16.20 -14.00 -10.56
C PHE A 141 -17.17 -13.38 -9.54
N LEU A 142 -17.75 -12.22 -9.85
CA LEU A 142 -18.64 -11.50 -8.94
C LEU A 142 -19.93 -12.27 -8.64
N ALA A 143 -20.45 -13.00 -9.63
CA ALA A 143 -21.63 -13.84 -9.48
C ALA A 143 -21.38 -15.16 -8.73
N SER A 144 -20.12 -15.57 -8.56
CA SER A 144 -19.78 -16.81 -7.83
C SER A 144 -19.86 -16.64 -6.32
N GLU A 145 -20.24 -17.71 -5.62
CA GLU A 145 -20.17 -17.78 -4.15
C GLU A 145 -18.75 -18.05 -3.66
N GLN A 146 -17.97 -18.80 -4.45
CA GLN A 146 -16.58 -19.17 -4.17
C GLN A 146 -15.77 -19.13 -5.47
N TRP A 147 -14.52 -18.72 -5.35
CA TRP A 147 -13.53 -18.78 -6.42
C TRP A 147 -12.27 -19.48 -5.93
N PRO A 148 -12.23 -20.82 -5.98
CA PRO A 148 -11.06 -21.59 -5.56
C PRO A 148 -9.83 -21.25 -6.39
N TYR A 149 -8.70 -21.05 -5.72
CA TYR A 149 -7.43 -20.73 -6.33
C TYR A 149 -6.30 -21.52 -5.66
N THR A 150 -5.34 -21.98 -6.46
CA THR A 150 -4.15 -22.68 -5.96
C THR A 150 -2.94 -21.77 -6.08
N ARG A 151 -2.48 -21.28 -4.93
CA ARG A 151 -1.25 -20.49 -4.83
C ARG A 151 -0.05 -21.42 -4.81
N HIS A 152 0.84 -21.27 -5.77
CA HIS A 152 2.13 -21.96 -5.80
C HIS A 152 3.18 -21.17 -5.00
N ARG A 153 3.86 -21.86 -4.08
CA ARG A 153 5.07 -21.41 -3.39
C ARG A 153 6.23 -22.34 -3.77
N PRO A 154 7.51 -21.93 -3.56
CA PRO A 154 8.65 -22.76 -3.90
C PRO A 154 8.63 -24.16 -3.28
N ASP A 155 8.04 -24.30 -2.09
CA ASP A 155 8.02 -25.51 -1.28
C ASP A 155 6.68 -26.25 -1.28
N ARG A 156 5.57 -25.58 -1.63
CA ARG A 156 4.21 -26.13 -1.49
C ARG A 156 3.16 -25.37 -2.29
N THR A 157 1.99 -25.99 -2.44
CA THR A 157 0.77 -25.32 -2.90
C THR A 157 -0.14 -24.98 -1.73
N VAL A 158 -0.88 -23.88 -1.84
CA VAL A 158 -1.85 -23.44 -0.83
C VAL A 158 -3.18 -23.17 -1.53
N ALA A 159 -4.23 -23.89 -1.14
CA ALA A 159 -5.58 -23.59 -1.59
C ALA A 159 -6.11 -22.35 -0.86
N ILE A 160 -6.75 -21.45 -1.61
CA ILE A 160 -7.36 -20.23 -1.11
C ILE A 160 -8.63 -19.96 -1.92
N ASP A 161 -9.71 -19.55 -1.27
CA ASP A 161 -10.87 -19.00 -1.95
C ASP A 161 -10.65 -17.48 -2.11
N LEU A 162 -10.62 -16.99 -3.35
CA LEU A 162 -10.42 -15.57 -3.64
C LEU A 162 -11.68 -14.73 -3.47
N ARG A 163 -12.88 -15.34 -3.54
CA ARG A 163 -14.14 -14.59 -3.56
C ARG A 163 -14.36 -13.70 -2.34
N PRO A 164 -14.05 -14.11 -1.09
CA PRO A 164 -14.20 -13.29 0.10
C PRO A 164 -13.27 -12.07 0.15
N PHE A 165 -12.18 -12.08 -0.63
CA PHE A 165 -11.20 -11.00 -0.63
C PHE A 165 -11.58 -9.86 -1.58
N LEU A 166 -12.50 -10.06 -2.53
CA LEU A 166 -12.92 -9.03 -3.48
C LEU A 166 -14.21 -8.35 -2.99
N LEU A 167 -14.11 -7.07 -2.65
CA LEU A 167 -15.26 -6.27 -2.19
C LEU A 167 -16.13 -5.82 -3.36
N ASP A 168 -15.48 -5.20 -4.34
CA ASP A 168 -16.07 -4.81 -5.62
C ASP A 168 -14.99 -4.73 -6.70
N ALA A 169 -15.45 -4.74 -7.94
CA ALA A 169 -14.61 -4.57 -9.11
C ALA A 169 -15.45 -4.18 -10.32
N GLU A 170 -14.85 -3.41 -11.23
CA GLU A 170 -15.44 -3.03 -12.51
C GLU A 170 -14.34 -2.87 -13.57
N ILE A 171 -14.70 -3.10 -14.83
CA ILE A 171 -13.92 -2.64 -15.98
C ILE A 171 -14.82 -1.72 -16.77
N ASP A 172 -14.51 -0.42 -16.74
CA ASP A 172 -15.34 0.58 -17.41
C ASP A 172 -15.25 0.51 -18.95
N SER A 173 -16.05 1.33 -19.63
CA SER A 173 -16.10 1.37 -21.09
C SER A 173 -14.76 1.81 -21.73
N LEU A 174 -13.94 2.56 -21.00
CA LEU A 174 -12.61 2.99 -21.42
C LEU A 174 -11.54 1.92 -21.15
N GLY A 175 -11.89 0.82 -20.49
CA GLY A 175 -10.99 -0.27 -20.16
C GLY A 175 -10.22 -0.05 -18.87
N LEU A 176 -10.67 0.82 -17.98
CA LEU A 176 -10.03 0.97 -16.68
C LEU A 176 -10.60 -0.07 -15.71
N LEU A 177 -9.78 -1.03 -15.32
CA LEU A 177 -10.09 -1.97 -14.24
C LEU A 177 -9.90 -1.25 -12.90
N ARG A 178 -10.94 -1.21 -12.08
CA ARG A 178 -10.89 -0.81 -10.67
C ARG A 178 -11.35 -1.98 -9.82
N PHE A 179 -10.67 -2.25 -8.72
CA PHE A 179 -11.12 -3.26 -7.76
C PHE A 179 -10.65 -2.96 -6.35
N ARG A 180 -11.46 -3.34 -5.37
CA ARG A 180 -11.14 -3.21 -3.95
C ARG A 180 -11.04 -4.58 -3.30
N MET A 181 -9.99 -4.78 -2.52
CA MET A 181 -9.76 -6.00 -1.78
C MET A 181 -9.89 -5.77 -0.27
N LYS A 182 -10.47 -6.74 0.43
CA LYS A 182 -10.53 -6.77 1.90
C LYS A 182 -9.30 -7.46 2.47
N MET A 183 -8.77 -6.92 3.57
CA MET A 183 -7.80 -7.62 4.40
C MET A 183 -8.54 -8.49 5.42
N LEU A 184 -8.33 -9.80 5.36
CA LEU A 184 -8.99 -10.76 6.26
C LEU A 184 -7.99 -11.34 7.27
N PRO A 185 -8.42 -11.68 8.49
CA PRO A 185 -7.58 -12.39 9.45
C PRO A 185 -7.19 -13.80 8.98
N SER A 186 -8.03 -14.43 8.16
CA SER A 186 -7.84 -15.79 7.62
C SER A 186 -6.71 -15.91 6.59
N GLY A 187 -6.15 -14.78 6.13
CA GLY A 187 -5.07 -14.75 5.16
C GLY A 187 -5.12 -13.51 4.28
N SER A 188 -4.37 -13.52 3.19
CA SER A 188 -4.43 -12.46 2.18
C SER A 188 -4.42 -13.06 0.79
N ALA A 189 -5.31 -12.57 -0.07
CA ALA A 189 -5.17 -12.64 -1.51
C ALA A 189 -4.21 -11.53 -1.99
N ARG A 190 -3.51 -11.79 -3.09
CA ARG A 190 -2.66 -10.79 -3.77
C ARG A 190 -3.43 -10.20 -4.94
N PRO A 191 -3.21 -8.92 -5.29
CA PRO A 191 -3.91 -8.34 -6.44
C PRO A 191 -3.57 -9.09 -7.74
N GLU A 192 -2.36 -9.61 -7.88
CA GLU A 192 -1.97 -10.47 -9.01
C GLU A 192 -2.83 -11.73 -9.14
N GLU A 193 -3.35 -12.28 -8.05
CA GLU A 193 -4.20 -13.48 -8.07
C GLU A 193 -5.62 -13.14 -8.52
N ILE A 194 -6.10 -11.95 -8.17
CA ILE A 194 -7.34 -11.40 -8.75
C ILE A 194 -7.15 -11.20 -10.25
N LEU A 195 -6.04 -10.60 -10.69
CA LEU A 195 -5.74 -10.46 -12.11
C LEU A 195 -5.63 -11.81 -12.82
N ASP A 196 -5.06 -12.82 -12.17
CA ASP A 196 -4.97 -14.19 -12.69
C ASP A 196 -6.36 -14.82 -12.88
N ALA A 197 -7.23 -14.67 -11.89
CA ALA A 197 -8.61 -15.12 -11.96
C ALA A 197 -9.38 -14.46 -13.12
N LEU A 198 -9.09 -13.19 -13.40
CA LEU A 198 -9.63 -12.43 -14.52
C LEU A 198 -8.94 -12.74 -15.86
N GLY A 199 -7.90 -13.58 -15.88
CA GLY A 199 -7.12 -13.87 -17.08
C GLY A 199 -6.36 -12.64 -17.60
N LEU A 200 -5.93 -11.74 -16.72
CA LEU A 200 -5.27 -10.47 -17.05
C LEU A 200 -3.88 -10.33 -16.42
N ARG A 201 -3.37 -11.37 -15.74
CA ARG A 201 -2.08 -11.31 -15.04
C ARG A 201 -0.89 -11.11 -15.98
N ASP A 202 -0.96 -11.67 -17.19
CA ASP A 202 0.07 -11.56 -18.22
C ASP A 202 0.35 -10.10 -18.64
N LEU A 203 -0.64 -9.22 -18.50
CA LEU A 203 -0.52 -7.80 -18.82
C LEU A 203 0.56 -7.09 -17.98
N LEU A 204 0.80 -7.54 -16.75
CA LEU A 204 1.89 -7.01 -15.91
C LEU A 204 3.26 -7.26 -16.55
N GLY A 205 3.45 -8.43 -17.16
CA GLY A 205 4.67 -8.78 -17.89
C GLY A 205 4.81 -8.05 -19.23
N GLN A 206 3.71 -7.55 -19.78
CA GLN A 206 3.67 -6.77 -21.01
C GLN A 206 3.80 -5.26 -20.75
N GLY A 207 4.03 -4.85 -19.50
CA GLY A 207 4.31 -3.47 -19.13
C GLY A 207 3.13 -2.71 -18.52
N SER A 208 1.95 -3.32 -18.43
CA SER A 208 0.81 -2.70 -17.74
C SER A 208 1.16 -2.43 -16.28
N VAL A 209 0.74 -1.27 -15.78
CA VAL A 209 1.05 -0.82 -14.42
C VAL A 209 -0.16 -1.01 -13.54
N LEU A 210 -0.01 -1.84 -12.51
CA LEU A 210 -0.97 -1.92 -11.42
C LEU A 210 -0.67 -0.81 -10.41
N VAL A 211 -1.69 -0.04 -10.07
CA VAL A 211 -1.60 1.09 -9.14
C VAL A 211 -2.47 0.82 -7.92
N ARG A 212 -1.89 0.76 -6.72
CA ARG A 212 -2.64 0.83 -5.46
C ARG A 212 -3.02 2.29 -5.20
N THR A 213 -4.29 2.61 -5.36
CA THR A 213 -4.79 3.99 -5.28
C THR A 213 -5.09 4.41 -3.85
N GLU A 214 -5.54 3.48 -3.01
CA GLU A 214 -5.93 3.74 -1.62
C GLU A 214 -5.60 2.55 -0.71
N LEU A 215 -5.25 2.86 0.54
CA LEU A 215 -5.06 1.90 1.64
C LEU A 215 -5.89 2.36 2.83
N GLU A 216 -7.03 1.73 3.07
CA GLU A 216 -7.88 2.05 4.20
C GLU A 216 -7.37 1.33 5.45
N LEU A 217 -7.49 2.01 6.59
CA LEU A 217 -7.09 1.49 7.89
C LEU A 217 -8.32 1.10 8.69
N VAL A 218 -8.16 0.13 9.58
CA VAL A 218 -9.20 -0.18 10.58
C VAL A 218 -9.41 1.07 11.44
N PRO A 219 -10.66 1.50 11.69
CA PRO A 219 -10.97 2.64 12.55
C PRO A 219 -10.41 2.54 13.97
#